data_AF-A0A7X6VDK3-F1
#
_entry.id   AF-A0A7X6VDK3-F1
#
_cell.length_a   1.000
_cell.length_b   1.000
_cell.length_c   1.000
_cell.angle_alpha   90.00
_cell.angle_beta   90.00
_cell.angle_gamma   90.00
#
_symmetry.space_group_name_H-M   'P 1'
#
loop_
_entity.id
_entity.type
_entity.pdbx_description
1 polymer ?
#
loop_
_entity_poly.entity_id
_entity_poly.type
_entity_poly.pdbx_seq_one_letter_code
_entity_poly.pdbx_strand_id
1 'polypeptide(L)'
;MTNLINIRMTKHSPTSAQMDEAAQKLGMSRNEMILKAVAMMISFDVTFYKKLEAYSNSCKVPISTAVQNTIIKRWAQDNAKKAVWGSNKEILIEFSLSGEGIIQPKELYELVYQMTFGEETKKRFEELQEEVNQGIELRGEEKDFYEEFKPKYGYKPIIEKQSLKEGRAFWEGEESGEK
;
A
#
# COMPACT_ATOMS: atom_id res chain seq x y z
N MET A 1 -15.06 16.36 32.32
CA MET A 1 -15.45 15.20 33.14
C MET A 1 -14.64 14.01 32.66
N THR A 2 -14.02 13.25 33.57
CA THR A 2 -13.28 12.03 33.21
C THR A 2 -14.30 10.92 32.95
N ASN A 3 -14.45 10.50 31.69
CA ASN A 3 -15.33 9.39 31.35
C ASN A 3 -14.65 8.08 31.75
N LEU A 4 -15.24 7.37 32.71
CA LEU A 4 -14.75 6.05 33.14
C LEU A 4 -15.37 4.98 32.24
N ILE A 5 -14.53 4.15 31.61
CA ILE A 5 -14.94 3.03 30.77
C ILE A 5 -14.48 1.74 31.44
N ASN A 6 -15.41 0.82 31.68
CA ASN A 6 -15.09 -0.53 32.18
C ASN A 6 -15.00 -1.50 31.00
N ILE A 7 -13.81 -2.07 30.77
CA ILE A 7 -13.56 -3.03 29.69
C ILE A 7 -13.54 -4.44 30.28
N ARG A 8 -14.42 -5.31 29.78
CA ARG A 8 -14.42 -6.73 30.15
C ARG A 8 -13.45 -7.50 29.25
N MET A 9 -12.41 -8.05 29.85
CA MET A 9 -11.41 -8.87 29.15
C MET A 9 -12.02 -10.21 28.72
N THR A 10 -11.62 -10.68 27.55
CA THR A 10 -12.01 -12.01 27.04
C THR A 10 -10.87 -13.01 27.17
N LYS A 11 -11.14 -14.30 26.93
CA LYS A 11 -10.11 -15.37 26.97
C LYS A 11 -8.94 -15.12 26.00
N HIS A 12 -9.18 -14.38 24.92
CA HIS A 12 -8.18 -14.11 23.88
C HIS A 12 -7.47 -12.75 24.06
N SER A 13 -7.85 -11.99 25.08
CA SER A 13 -7.24 -10.70 25.36
C SER A 13 -5.91 -10.88 26.11
N PRO A 14 -4.90 -10.02 25.89
CA PRO A 14 -3.68 -10.02 26.70
C PRO A 14 -4.02 -9.75 28.16
N THR A 15 -3.28 -10.35 29.08
CA THR A 15 -3.47 -10.07 30.52
C THR A 15 -3.07 -8.63 30.86
N SER A 16 -3.59 -8.11 31.98
CA SER A 16 -3.23 -6.78 32.47
C SER A 16 -1.72 -6.61 32.66
N ALA A 17 -1.03 -7.64 33.17
CA ALA A 17 0.41 -7.63 33.35
C ALA A 17 1.18 -7.55 32.01
N GLN A 18 0.75 -8.32 30.99
CA GLN A 18 1.34 -8.25 29.65
C GLN A 18 1.15 -6.86 29.02
N MET A 19 -0.02 -6.25 29.24
CA MET A 19 -0.28 -4.88 28.75
C MET A 19 0.57 -3.85 29.49
N ASP A 20 0.77 -3.99 30.81
CA ASP A 20 1.60 -3.08 31.59
C ASP A 20 3.07 -3.17 31.17
N GLU A 21 3.59 -4.38 30.95
CA GLU A 21 4.96 -4.60 30.47
C GLU A 21 5.16 -4.02 29.06
N ALA A 22 4.21 -4.24 28.15
CA ALA A 22 4.25 -3.69 26.80
C ALA A 22 4.22 -2.15 26.81
N ALA A 23 3.35 -1.56 27.64
CA ALA A 23 3.25 -0.11 27.77
C ALA A 23 4.55 0.48 28.36
N GLN A 24 5.14 -0.17 29.37
CA GLN A 24 6.41 0.25 29.97
C GLN A 24 7.55 0.23 28.95
N LYS A 25 7.64 -0.80 28.10
CA LYS A 25 8.64 -0.88 27.01
C LYS A 25 8.50 0.28 26.00
N LEU A 26 7.30 0.80 25.84
CA LEU A 26 7.00 1.94 24.98
C LEU A 26 7.05 3.29 25.73
N GLY A 27 7.43 3.30 27.01
CA GLY A 27 7.53 4.51 27.82
C GLY A 27 6.19 5.20 28.09
N MET A 28 5.08 4.46 28.05
CA MET A 28 3.72 4.99 28.22
C MET A 28 2.93 4.23 29.29
N SER A 29 1.81 4.81 29.74
CA SER A 29 0.87 4.10 30.62
C SER A 29 0.00 3.10 29.86
N ARG A 30 -0.52 2.07 30.54
CA ARG A 30 -1.50 1.15 29.94
C ARG A 30 -2.72 1.87 29.37
N ASN A 31 -3.22 2.88 30.08
CA ASN A 31 -4.36 3.66 29.60
C ASN A 31 -4.03 4.41 28.31
N GLU A 32 -2.86 5.05 28.25
CA GLU A 32 -2.40 5.72 27.05
C GLU A 32 -2.22 4.76 25.87
N MET A 33 -1.65 3.57 26.11
CA MET A 33 -1.50 2.52 25.10
C MET A 33 -2.87 2.07 24.55
N ILE A 34 -3.85 1.80 25.42
CA ILE A 34 -5.20 1.40 25.00
C ILE A 34 -5.86 2.49 24.17
N LEU A 35 -5.78 3.76 24.62
CA LEU A 35 -6.37 4.88 23.90
C LEU A 35 -5.70 5.10 22.53
N LYS A 36 -4.37 4.96 22.44
CA LYS A 36 -3.64 5.03 21.17
C LYS A 36 -4.03 3.90 20.23
N ALA A 37 -4.18 2.68 20.73
CA ALA A 37 -4.64 1.54 19.93
C ALA A 37 -6.07 1.76 19.40
N VAL A 38 -6.99 2.23 20.25
CA VAL A 38 -8.36 2.55 19.83
C VAL A 38 -8.39 3.68 18.80
N ALA A 39 -7.65 4.76 19.04
CA ALA A 39 -7.54 5.88 18.10
C ALA A 39 -7.02 5.42 16.73
N MET A 40 -5.99 4.57 16.72
CA MET A 40 -5.45 3.97 15.49
C MET A 40 -6.53 3.18 14.74
N MET A 41 -7.28 2.31 15.44
CA MET A 41 -8.33 1.50 14.83
C MET A 41 -9.49 2.34 14.28
N ILE A 42 -9.84 3.46 14.94
CA ILE A 42 -10.88 4.38 14.46
C ILE A 42 -10.41 5.13 13.20
N SER A 43 -9.11 5.41 13.09
CA SER A 43 -8.54 6.12 11.94
C SER A 43 -8.31 5.25 10.71
N PHE A 44 -8.47 3.93 10.81
CA PHE A 44 -8.35 3.05 9.66
C PHE A 44 -9.57 3.14 8.75
N ASP A 45 -9.29 3.27 7.46
CA ASP A 45 -10.31 3.13 6.43
C ASP A 45 -10.87 1.69 6.42
N VAL A 46 -12.18 1.55 6.25
CA VAL A 46 -12.88 0.26 6.33
C VAL A 46 -12.39 -0.69 5.23
N THR A 47 -12.24 -0.18 4.01
CA THR A 47 -11.76 -0.97 2.86
C THR A 47 -10.31 -1.40 3.08
N PHE A 48 -9.46 -0.51 3.60
CA PHE A 48 -8.11 -0.86 4.00
C PHE A 48 -8.09 -1.99 5.03
N TYR A 49 -8.86 -1.87 6.11
CA TYR A 49 -8.88 -2.87 7.18
C TYR A 49 -9.37 -4.24 6.69
N LYS A 50 -10.48 -4.29 5.92
CA LYS A 50 -11.00 -5.53 5.35
C LYS A 50 -9.97 -6.24 4.46
N LYS A 51 -9.26 -5.48 3.62
CA LYS A 51 -8.21 -6.06 2.76
C LYS A 51 -7.04 -6.56 3.59
N LEU A 52 -6.60 -5.80 4.59
CA LEU A 52 -5.54 -6.22 5.50
C LEU A 52 -5.88 -7.51 6.25
N GLU A 53 -7.13 -7.65 6.69
CA GLU A 53 -7.65 -8.87 7.32
C GLU A 53 -7.66 -10.06 6.35
N ALA A 54 -8.12 -9.87 5.11
CA ALA A 54 -8.08 -10.91 4.08
C ALA A 54 -6.65 -11.38 3.77
N TYR A 55 -5.69 -10.46 3.67
CA TYR A 55 -4.27 -10.78 3.51
C TYR A 55 -3.71 -11.54 4.72
N SER A 56 -3.98 -11.05 5.92
CA SER A 56 -3.57 -11.70 7.17
C SER A 56 -4.08 -13.14 7.26
N ASN A 57 -5.36 -13.37 6.92
CA ASN A 57 -5.99 -14.68 6.95
C ASN A 57 -5.43 -15.62 5.89
N SER A 58 -5.25 -15.16 4.65
CA SER A 58 -4.69 -15.96 3.56
C SER A 58 -3.24 -16.36 3.82
N CYS A 59 -2.42 -15.45 4.35
CA CYS A 59 -1.03 -15.72 4.71
C CYS A 59 -0.86 -16.40 6.07
N LYS A 60 -1.91 -16.51 6.89
CA LYS A 60 -1.87 -17.03 8.28
C LYS A 60 -0.88 -16.28 9.17
N VAL A 61 -0.75 -14.97 8.97
CA VAL A 61 0.14 -14.09 9.74
C VAL A 61 -0.71 -13.04 10.46
N PRO A 62 -0.55 -12.80 11.77
CA PRO A 62 -1.31 -11.78 12.49
C PRO A 62 -1.16 -10.39 11.84
N ILE A 63 -2.26 -9.61 11.80
CA ILE A 63 -2.28 -8.26 11.21
C ILE A 63 -1.14 -7.38 11.75
N SER A 64 -0.92 -7.39 13.06
CA SER A 64 0.16 -6.62 13.70
C SER A 64 1.54 -6.97 13.13
N THR A 65 1.81 -8.25 12.93
CA THR A 65 3.05 -8.75 12.33
C THR A 65 3.15 -8.40 10.86
N ALA A 66 2.05 -8.50 10.10
CA ALA A 66 2.03 -8.15 8.68
C ALA A 66 2.34 -6.65 8.45
N VAL A 67 1.72 -5.77 9.24
CA VAL A 67 1.99 -4.32 9.21
C VAL A 67 3.44 -4.05 9.58
N GLN A 68 3.92 -4.61 10.69
CA GLN A 68 5.29 -4.41 11.15
C GLN A 68 6.32 -4.87 10.12
N ASN A 69 6.15 -6.08 9.55
CA ASN A 69 7.08 -6.63 8.56
C ASN A 69 7.11 -5.82 7.26
N THR A 70 5.97 -5.23 6.86
CA THR A 70 5.90 -4.38 5.68
C THR A 70 6.77 -3.14 5.85
N ILE A 71 6.67 -2.47 7.01
CA ILE A 71 7.49 -1.29 7.33
C ILE A 71 8.98 -1.66 7.49
N ILE A 72 9.30 -2.76 8.18
CA ILE A 72 10.69 -3.22 8.34
C ILE A 72 11.33 -3.55 6.98
N LYS A 73 10.61 -4.26 6.11
CA LYS A 73 11.07 -4.57 4.75
C LYS A 73 11.42 -3.29 4.00
N ARG A 74 10.56 -2.26 4.08
CA ARG A 74 10.81 -0.97 3.44
C ARG A 74 12.06 -0.29 3.97
N TRP A 75 12.20 -0.20 5.31
CA TRP A 75 13.42 0.37 5.92
C TRP A 75 14.69 -0.35 5.50
N ALA A 76 14.65 -1.69 5.41
CA ALA A 76 15.79 -2.47 4.95
C ALA A 76 16.15 -2.14 3.49
N GLN A 77 15.17 -2.00 2.61
CA GLN A 77 15.37 -1.62 1.21
C GLN A 77 15.95 -0.21 1.08
N ASP A 78 15.42 0.76 1.83
CA ASP A 78 15.91 2.14 1.81
C ASP A 78 17.34 2.26 2.34
N ASN A 79 17.66 1.54 3.42
CA ASN A 79 19.01 1.48 3.98
C ASN A 79 20.00 0.82 3.00
N ALA A 80 19.59 -0.26 2.32
CA ALA A 80 20.41 -0.90 1.30
C ALA A 80 20.70 0.05 0.12
N LYS A 81 19.68 0.75 -0.39
CA LYS A 81 19.85 1.76 -1.45
C LYS A 81 20.81 2.87 -1.00
N LYS A 82 20.63 3.41 0.20
CA LYS A 82 21.52 4.43 0.77
C LYS A 82 22.96 3.93 0.90
N ALA A 83 23.16 2.68 1.32
CA ALA A 83 24.50 2.09 1.45
C ALA A 83 25.21 1.96 0.09
N VAL A 84 24.50 1.62 -0.97
CA VAL A 84 25.06 1.47 -2.33
C VAL A 84 25.30 2.84 -2.99
N TRP A 85 24.34 3.76 -2.90
CA TRP A 85 24.34 5.00 -3.67
C TRP A 85 24.80 6.24 -2.86
N GLY A 86 25.18 6.06 -1.60
CA GLY A 86 25.55 7.13 -0.65
C GLY A 86 24.38 8.02 -0.20
N SER A 87 23.25 7.96 -0.91
CA SER A 87 22.01 8.68 -0.62
C SER A 87 20.82 7.87 -1.14
N ASN A 88 19.65 8.05 -0.52
CA ASN A 88 18.39 7.57 -1.09
C ASN A 88 17.62 8.80 -1.58
N LYS A 89 17.39 8.90 -2.89
CA LYS A 89 16.67 10.02 -3.52
C LYS A 89 15.17 9.77 -3.61
N GLU A 90 14.71 8.55 -3.35
CA GLU A 90 13.28 8.26 -3.28
C GLU A 90 12.72 8.91 -2.01
N ILE A 91 11.89 9.93 -2.19
CA ILE A 91 11.05 10.46 -1.13
C ILE A 91 9.94 9.42 -0.91
N LEU A 92 9.72 9.05 0.35
CA LEU A 92 8.60 8.20 0.71
C LEU A 92 7.31 9.00 0.52
N ILE A 93 6.61 8.69 -0.57
CA ILE A 93 5.38 9.37 -0.99
C ILE A 93 4.30 9.19 0.10
N GLU A 94 4.30 8.04 0.78
CA GLU A 94 3.42 7.74 1.91
C GLU A 94 3.63 8.64 3.15
N PHE A 95 4.79 9.30 3.27
CA PHE A 95 5.09 10.28 4.31
C PHE A 95 5.14 11.72 3.77
N SER A 96 4.81 11.91 2.49
CA SER A 96 4.83 13.22 1.86
C SER A 96 3.56 13.99 2.23
N LEU A 97 3.73 15.29 2.45
CA LEU A 97 2.61 16.23 2.54
C LEU A 97 2.27 16.68 1.11
N SER A 98 1.01 16.50 0.70
CA SER A 98 0.50 17.21 -0.46
C SER A 98 0.32 18.69 -0.11
N GLY A 99 0.14 19.55 -1.12
CA GLY A 99 -0.17 20.97 -0.89
C GLY A 99 -1.45 21.20 -0.05
N GLU A 100 -2.27 20.16 0.14
CA GLU A 100 -3.52 20.18 0.90
C GLU A 100 -3.41 19.45 2.27
N GLY A 101 -2.25 18.88 2.62
CA GLY A 101 -2.01 18.23 3.91
C GLY A 101 -1.48 16.80 3.79
N ILE A 102 -1.91 15.91 4.68
CA ILE A 102 -1.50 14.50 4.67
C ILE A 102 -2.19 13.79 3.51
N ILE A 103 -1.42 13.14 2.63
CA ILE A 103 -1.96 12.33 1.53
C ILE A 103 -2.86 11.23 2.12
N GLN A 104 -4.10 11.17 1.66
CA GLN A 104 -5.08 10.19 2.15
C GLN A 104 -4.85 8.80 1.54
N PRO A 105 -5.26 7.70 2.19
CA PRO A 105 -4.99 6.33 1.71
C PRO A 105 -5.43 6.05 0.27
N LYS A 106 -6.59 6.59 -0.15
CA LYS A 106 -7.11 6.46 -1.51
C LYS A 106 -6.22 7.17 -2.54
N GLU A 107 -5.85 8.41 -2.24
CA GLU A 107 -4.97 9.22 -3.08
C GLU A 107 -3.59 8.57 -3.22
N LEU A 108 -3.04 8.06 -2.11
CA LEU A 108 -1.77 7.34 -2.11
C LEU A 108 -1.84 6.10 -3.02
N TYR A 109 -2.91 5.30 -2.92
CA TYR A 109 -3.09 4.13 -3.78
C TYR A 109 -3.14 4.52 -5.25
N GLU A 110 -3.96 5.51 -5.62
CA GLU A 110 -4.11 5.94 -7.02
C GLU A 110 -2.78 6.45 -7.60
N LEU A 111 -2.03 7.23 -6.82
CA LEU A 111 -0.73 7.75 -7.23
C LEU A 111 0.29 6.63 -7.44
N VAL A 112 0.45 5.74 -6.45
CA VAL A 112 1.41 4.62 -6.52
C VAL A 112 1.02 3.65 -7.64
N TYR A 113 -0.28 3.38 -7.82
CA TYR A 113 -0.77 2.55 -8.92
C TYR A 113 -0.38 3.14 -10.27
N GLN A 114 -0.62 4.44 -10.50
CA GLN A 114 -0.29 5.09 -11.77
C GLN A 114 1.21 5.08 -12.07
N MET A 115 2.04 5.37 -11.06
CA MET A 115 3.49 5.33 -11.21
C MET A 115 3.96 3.92 -11.57
N THR A 116 3.54 2.92 -10.79
CA THR A 116 3.95 1.52 -10.97
C THR A 116 3.43 0.96 -12.29
N PHE A 117 2.17 1.22 -12.64
CA PHE A 117 1.58 0.82 -13.91
C PHE A 117 2.35 1.40 -15.09
N GLY A 118 2.72 2.69 -15.02
CA GLY A 118 3.54 3.33 -16.05
C GLY A 118 4.90 2.67 -16.22
N GLU A 119 5.59 2.38 -15.11
CA GLU A 119 6.89 1.71 -15.12
C GLU A 119 6.81 0.29 -15.68
N GLU A 120 5.86 -0.53 -15.22
CA GLU A 120 5.69 -1.91 -15.68
C GLU A 120 5.22 -1.97 -17.13
N THR A 121 4.34 -1.05 -17.56
CA THR A 121 3.93 -0.93 -18.96
C THR A 121 5.14 -0.60 -19.85
N LYS A 122 6.03 0.29 -19.39
CA LYS A 122 7.24 0.65 -20.14
C LYS A 122 8.20 -0.54 -20.25
N LYS A 123 8.44 -1.28 -19.15
CA LYS A 123 9.29 -2.48 -19.16
C LYS A 123 8.75 -3.54 -20.10
N ARG A 124 7.45 -3.87 -19.97
CA ARG A 124 6.80 -4.85 -20.85
C ARG A 124 6.86 -4.42 -22.32
N PHE A 125 6.69 -3.13 -22.60
CA PHE A 125 6.84 -2.61 -23.96
C PHE A 125 8.27 -2.74 -24.48
N GLU A 126 9.29 -2.45 -23.66
CA GLU A 126 10.71 -2.62 -24.02
C GLU A 126 11.05 -4.08 -24.33
N GLU A 127 10.57 -5.03 -23.51
CA GLU A 127 10.74 -6.47 -23.75
C GLU A 127 10.12 -6.90 -25.09
N LEU A 128 8.86 -6.51 -25.34
CA LEU A 128 8.18 -6.79 -26.60
C LEU A 128 8.85 -6.10 -27.79
N GLN A 129 9.41 -4.90 -27.60
CA GLN A 129 10.18 -4.21 -28.64
C GLN A 129 11.48 -4.94 -28.96
N GLU A 130 12.16 -5.52 -27.96
CA GLU A 130 13.34 -6.36 -28.18
C GLU A 130 12.99 -7.63 -28.95
N GLU A 131 11.87 -8.29 -28.63
CA GLU A 131 11.39 -9.46 -29.37
C GLU A 131 11.08 -9.14 -30.83
N VAL A 132 10.40 -8.01 -31.08
CA VAL A 132 10.14 -7.52 -32.45
C VAL A 132 11.45 -7.21 -33.18
N ASN A 133 12.43 -6.58 -32.51
CA ASN A 133 13.74 -6.31 -33.09
C ASN A 133 14.53 -7.59 -33.40
N GLN A 134 14.30 -8.67 -32.65
CA GLN A 134 14.85 -10.01 -32.91
C GLN A 134 14.08 -10.77 -34.02
N GLY A 135 13.04 -10.15 -34.60
CA GLY A 135 12.25 -10.73 -35.68
C GLY A 135 11.15 -11.68 -35.22
N ILE A 136 10.82 -11.67 -33.93
CA ILE A 136 9.71 -12.46 -33.38
C ILE A 136 8.40 -11.73 -33.67
N GLU A 137 7.44 -12.46 -34.23
CA GLU A 137 6.12 -11.92 -34.55
C GLU A 137 5.20 -12.01 -33.33
N LEU A 138 4.83 -10.85 -32.77
CA LEU A 138 3.90 -10.77 -31.64
C LEU A 138 2.49 -11.24 -32.05
N ARG A 139 1.79 -11.95 -31.15
CA ARG A 139 0.45 -12.50 -31.41
C ARG A 139 -0.50 -12.30 -30.23
N GLY A 140 -1.79 -12.24 -30.54
CA GLY A 140 -2.85 -12.11 -29.53
C GLY A 140 -2.68 -10.88 -28.63
N GLU A 141 -2.85 -11.07 -27.32
CA GLU A 141 -2.81 -10.01 -26.32
C GLU A 141 -1.50 -9.21 -26.29
N GLU A 142 -0.37 -9.83 -26.66
CA GLU A 142 0.93 -9.15 -26.75
C GLU A 142 1.00 -8.16 -27.90
N LYS A 143 0.40 -8.52 -29.04
CA LYS A 143 0.29 -7.64 -30.20
C LYS A 143 -0.68 -6.49 -29.92
N ASP A 144 -1.81 -6.79 -29.30
CA ASP A 144 -2.82 -5.79 -28.95
C ASP A 144 -2.23 -4.78 -27.95
N PHE A 145 -1.54 -5.26 -26.91
CA PHE A 145 -0.83 -4.41 -25.94
C PHE A 145 0.28 -3.60 -26.62
N TYR A 146 1.11 -4.23 -27.46
CA TYR A 146 2.19 -3.52 -28.13
C TYR A 146 1.68 -2.40 -29.03
N GLU A 147 0.65 -2.64 -29.86
CA GLU A 147 0.08 -1.61 -30.73
C GLU A 147 -0.67 -0.53 -29.94
N GLU A 148 -1.32 -0.85 -28.82
CA GLU A 148 -1.96 0.13 -27.93
C GLU A 148 -0.94 1.12 -27.33
N PHE A 149 0.22 0.62 -26.89
CA PHE A 149 1.21 1.41 -26.17
C PHE A 149 2.36 1.95 -27.05
N LYS A 150 2.47 1.49 -28.29
CA LYS A 150 3.42 1.98 -29.31
C LYS A 150 3.30 3.48 -29.61
N PRO A 151 2.11 4.11 -29.65
CA PRO A 151 2.02 5.57 -29.78
C PRO A 151 2.62 6.32 -28.57
N LYS A 152 2.56 5.72 -27.37
CA LYS A 152 2.98 6.34 -26.11
C LYS A 152 4.48 6.18 -25.83
N TYR A 153 5.03 5.00 -26.13
CA TYR A 153 6.43 4.68 -25.84
C TYR A 153 7.30 4.54 -27.09
N GLY A 154 6.70 4.41 -28.28
CA GLY A 154 7.40 4.32 -29.56
C GLY A 154 7.82 5.66 -30.17
N TYR A 155 7.27 6.81 -29.72
CA TYR A 155 7.74 8.16 -30.07
C TYR A 155 7.39 9.19 -28.96
N LYS A 156 8.18 10.28 -28.83
CA LYS A 156 8.12 11.28 -27.73
C LYS A 156 6.70 11.81 -27.40
N PRO A 157 6.42 12.14 -26.12
CA PRO A 157 5.15 11.83 -25.45
C PRO A 157 4.02 12.84 -25.67
N ILE A 158 2.80 12.32 -25.83
CA ILE A 158 1.56 13.02 -25.48
C ILE A 158 0.83 12.13 -24.47
N ILE A 159 0.60 12.66 -23.27
CA ILE A 159 -0.02 11.97 -22.14
C ILE A 159 -1.53 12.18 -22.22
N GLU A 160 -2.34 11.12 -22.30
CA GLU A 160 -3.78 11.22 -22.00
C GLU A 160 -4.36 10.01 -21.26
N LYS A 161 -5.47 10.28 -20.57
CA LYS A 161 -6.05 9.61 -19.39
C LYS A 161 -6.79 8.29 -19.72
N GLN A 162 -6.24 7.15 -19.32
CA GLN A 162 -7.01 5.89 -19.20
C GLN A 162 -6.77 5.10 -17.90
N SER A 163 -5.73 5.41 -17.12
CA SER A 163 -5.38 4.73 -15.86
C SER A 163 -6.33 4.98 -14.67
N LEU A 164 -7.36 5.82 -14.85
CA LEU A 164 -8.30 6.18 -13.78
C LEU A 164 -9.39 5.12 -13.51
N LYS A 165 -9.68 4.20 -14.46
CA LYS A 165 -10.79 3.24 -14.28
C LYS A 165 -10.43 2.06 -13.39
N GLU A 166 -9.23 1.49 -13.53
CA GLU A 166 -8.81 0.32 -12.75
C GLU A 166 -8.46 0.69 -11.30
N GLY A 167 -7.81 1.84 -11.10
CA GLY A 167 -7.55 2.38 -9.76
C GLY A 167 -8.84 2.65 -8.98
N ARG A 168 -9.90 3.13 -9.66
CA ARG A 168 -11.24 3.32 -9.06
C ARG A 168 -11.94 2.01 -8.76
N ALA A 169 -11.89 1.02 -9.66
CA ALA A 169 -12.51 -0.28 -9.45
C ALA A 169 -11.97 -1.03 -8.21
N PHE A 170 -10.70 -0.84 -7.86
CA PHE A 170 -10.13 -1.39 -6.61
C PHE A 170 -10.84 -0.86 -5.34
N TRP A 171 -11.35 0.37 -5.39
CA TRP A 171 -12.06 1.03 -4.29
C TRP A 171 -13.59 0.87 -4.34
N GLU A 172 -14.17 0.68 -5.54
CA GLU A 172 -15.64 0.62 -5.75
C GLU A 172 -16.23 -0.81 -5.66
N GLY A 173 -15.41 -1.83 -5.36
CA GLY A 173 -15.80 -3.24 -5.36
C GLY A 173 -16.77 -3.75 -4.27
N GLU A 174 -17.47 -2.88 -3.53
CA GLU A 174 -18.47 -3.28 -2.51
C GLU A 174 -19.84 -2.57 -2.62
N GLU A 175 -20.15 -1.80 -3.68
CA GLU A 175 -21.50 -1.20 -3.81
C GLU A 175 -22.57 -2.11 -4.47
N SER A 176 -22.27 -3.38 -4.76
CA SER A 176 -23.24 -4.30 -5.40
C SER A 176 -23.51 -5.57 -4.58
N GLY A 177 -23.74 -5.39 -3.27
CA GLY A 177 -23.90 -6.51 -2.34
C GLY A 177 -24.91 -6.32 -1.20
N GLU A 178 -25.96 -5.51 -1.33
CA GLU A 178 -27.09 -5.55 -0.40
C GLU A 178 -28.43 -5.63 -1.16
N LYS A 179 -29.10 -6.78 -0.98
CA LYS A 179 -30.55 -6.97 -1.09
C LYS A 179 -31.16 -6.80 0.28
#